data_AF-A0AAN0JSY5-F1
#
_entry.id   AF-A0AAN0JSY5-F1
#
_cell.length_a   1.000
_cell.length_b   1.000
_cell.length_c   1.000
_cell.angle_alpha   90.00
_cell.angle_beta   90.00
_cell.angle_gamma   90.00
#
_symmetry.space_group_name_H-M   'P 1'
#
loop_
_entity.id
_entity.type
_entity.pdbx_description
1 polymer ?
#
loop_
_entity_poly.entity_id
_entity_poly.type
_entity_poly.pdbx_seq_one_letter_code
_entity_poly.pdbx_strand_id
1 'polypeptide(L)'
;MEETDTAPARKAGDEWQLRGPLTYLPKPEEEVVNEVQLTVLSHHQYCVVVNPLGDDGRPCLGCRELRKGPKTFFLHPGEKFERGIQDAIILESDEALLVTAQEEFDDITEDGSKVHLTPGDRWMIHGPTDYIPRTEIGNIQRRKATPLNENEGIYVRNVQSGQVRAILGPQSYLLQAAEELYEKELTPLAEEILKEGGGVGDASIRKIAYFDGAKDPSLFKGNKRDKTRVVTYRCPSNCAVQVYNYIEKTARVVFGPDLVVLDPHENFNVLSLSAGKPKKENALKTICLMLGPNFISDHITVETSDHARLKIAVSMNNEFRVERGNPESEAMLFSVPDFIGFACREVASKVRGKVASIPFEQFHKHSADIITAAVFGKNADGEVNKEVIFTANNLVITNIDIQSIEPIDHHMRDSLSKSVQMAIEISTKSIERSAQHEAQRTEQKAKGELERQKLQNEKEAEEARKELLELQAVAAAVESTGQAKAEAQYNFTMKD
;
A
#
# COMPACT_ATOMS: atom_id res chain seq x y z
N MET A 1 -22.36 -90.43 -3.87
CA MET A 1 -23.74 -90.73 -3.46
C MET A 1 -24.63 -90.08 -4.49
N GLU A 2 -25.37 -90.87 -5.26
CA GLU A 2 -26.49 -90.37 -6.06
C GLU A 2 -27.57 -89.88 -5.10
N GLU A 3 -28.05 -88.65 -5.29
CA GLU A 3 -29.03 -88.04 -4.40
C GLU A 3 -30.42 -88.59 -4.72
N THR A 4 -30.95 -89.40 -3.80
CA THR A 4 -32.34 -89.87 -3.79
C THR A 4 -33.29 -88.73 -3.45
N ASP A 5 -34.03 -88.28 -4.45
CA ASP A 5 -35.47 -87.94 -4.44
C ASP A 5 -36.08 -87.31 -3.17
N THR A 6 -35.61 -86.13 -2.80
CA THR A 6 -36.40 -85.13 -2.06
C THR A 6 -36.28 -83.76 -2.73
N ALA A 7 -36.46 -83.70 -4.05
CA ALA A 7 -36.51 -82.43 -4.76
C ALA A 7 -37.93 -81.85 -4.70
N PRO A 8 -38.11 -80.55 -4.39
CA PRO A 8 -39.42 -79.90 -4.45
C PRO A 8 -40.01 -80.02 -5.87
N ALA A 9 -41.34 -80.05 -5.99
CA ALA A 9 -42.01 -80.12 -7.29
C ALA A 9 -41.65 -78.91 -8.16
N ARG A 10 -40.87 -79.14 -9.23
CA ARG A 10 -40.40 -78.10 -10.16
C ARG A 10 -41.40 -77.94 -11.31
N LYS A 11 -41.67 -76.70 -11.70
CA LYS A 11 -42.49 -76.35 -12.87
C LYS A 11 -41.59 -75.95 -14.04
N ALA A 12 -42.14 -76.01 -15.25
CA ALA A 12 -41.44 -75.57 -16.45
C ALA A 12 -41.07 -74.07 -16.32
N GLY A 13 -39.79 -73.76 -16.51
CA GLY A 13 -39.24 -72.40 -16.38
C GLY A 13 -38.72 -72.04 -14.99
N ASP A 14 -38.81 -72.93 -14.00
CA ASP A 14 -38.15 -72.71 -12.71
C ASP A 14 -36.62 -72.83 -12.89
N GLU A 15 -35.86 -71.92 -12.28
CA GLU A 15 -34.40 -71.97 -12.23
C GLU A 15 -33.94 -72.32 -10.81
N TRP A 16 -32.97 -73.23 -10.67
CA TRP A 16 -32.40 -73.62 -9.38
C TRP A 16 -30.89 -73.82 -9.47
N GLN A 17 -30.22 -73.77 -8.31
CA GLN A 17 -28.77 -73.95 -8.23
C GLN A 17 -28.42 -75.23 -7.47
N LEU A 18 -27.45 -75.99 -7.99
CA LEU A 18 -26.85 -77.13 -7.33
C LEU A 18 -25.48 -76.73 -6.77
N ARG A 19 -25.22 -76.99 -5.48
CA ARG A 19 -23.95 -76.64 -4.82
C ARG A 19 -23.03 -77.86 -4.82
N GLY A 20 -21.85 -77.72 -5.42
CA GLY A 20 -20.85 -78.78 -5.51
C GLY A 20 -20.05 -79.01 -4.20
N PRO A 21 -19.14 -80.00 -4.20
CA PRO A 21 -18.73 -80.84 -5.33
C PRO A 21 -19.67 -82.04 -5.56
N LEU A 22 -20.30 -82.10 -6.73
CA LEU A 22 -21.14 -83.23 -7.15
C LEU A 22 -21.05 -83.41 -8.67
N THR A 23 -21.22 -84.64 -9.14
CA THR A 23 -21.40 -84.93 -10.57
C THR A 23 -22.89 -84.97 -10.86
N TYR A 24 -23.37 -84.00 -11.64
CA TYR A 24 -24.78 -83.92 -12.03
C TYR A 24 -24.97 -84.46 -13.45
N LEU A 25 -25.93 -85.36 -13.63
CA LEU A 25 -26.43 -85.72 -14.95
C LEU A 25 -27.79 -85.03 -15.15
N PRO A 26 -27.89 -84.03 -16.05
CA PRO A 26 -29.15 -83.37 -16.35
C PRO A 26 -30.19 -84.34 -16.91
N LYS A 27 -31.44 -84.19 -16.47
CA LYS A 27 -32.57 -84.93 -17.07
C LYS A 27 -32.94 -84.32 -18.43
N PRO A 28 -33.67 -85.04 -19.30
CA PRO A 28 -34.07 -84.52 -20.62
C PRO A 28 -34.87 -83.22 -20.58
N GLU A 29 -35.52 -82.92 -19.46
CA GLU A 29 -36.34 -81.72 -19.25
C GLU A 29 -35.56 -80.54 -18.66
N GLU A 30 -34.24 -80.68 -18.46
CA GLU A 30 -33.40 -79.71 -17.77
C GLU A 30 -32.24 -79.24 -18.67
N GLU A 31 -31.96 -77.94 -18.63
CA GLU A 31 -30.85 -77.33 -19.36
C GLU A 31 -29.92 -76.63 -18.37
N VAL A 32 -28.60 -76.81 -18.52
CA VAL A 32 -27.60 -76.11 -17.71
C VAL A 32 -27.43 -74.70 -18.26
N VAL A 33 -28.02 -73.72 -17.60
CA VAL A 33 -28.02 -72.31 -18.05
C VAL A 33 -26.67 -71.64 -17.85
N ASN A 34 -26.05 -71.77 -16.67
CA ASN A 34 -24.79 -71.11 -16.34
C ASN A 34 -24.05 -71.78 -15.17
N GLU A 35 -22.72 -71.66 -15.15
CA GLU A 35 -21.88 -71.99 -14.00
C GLU A 35 -21.66 -70.75 -13.12
N VAL A 36 -22.13 -70.80 -11.87
CA VAL A 36 -22.02 -69.66 -10.93
C VAL A 36 -20.74 -69.78 -10.12
N GLN A 37 -19.86 -68.77 -10.23
CA GLN A 37 -18.63 -68.69 -9.44
C GLN A 37 -18.92 -68.24 -8.00
N LEU A 38 -18.16 -68.79 -7.05
CA LEU A 38 -18.22 -68.37 -5.64
C LEU A 38 -17.78 -66.92 -5.52
N THR A 39 -18.66 -66.06 -5.00
CA THR A 39 -18.31 -64.67 -4.69
C THR A 39 -17.80 -64.59 -3.26
N VAL A 40 -16.62 -63.99 -3.09
CA VAL A 40 -15.98 -63.79 -1.78
C VAL A 40 -15.88 -62.28 -1.54
N LEU A 41 -16.56 -61.80 -0.49
CA LEU A 41 -16.42 -60.42 -0.01
C LEU A 41 -15.46 -60.39 1.18
N SER A 42 -14.44 -59.54 1.10
CA SER A 42 -13.51 -59.24 2.20
C SER A 42 -14.12 -58.27 3.23
N HIS A 43 -13.45 -58.05 4.37
CA HIS A 43 -13.96 -57.21 5.47
C HIS A 43 -14.33 -55.77 5.06
N HIS A 44 -13.61 -55.18 4.11
CA HIS A 44 -13.87 -53.81 3.61
C HIS A 44 -14.50 -53.83 2.21
N GLN A 45 -15.27 -54.86 1.87
CA GLN A 45 -15.92 -54.98 0.58
C GLN A 45 -17.42 -55.18 0.72
N TYR A 46 -18.16 -54.64 -0.23
CA TYR A 46 -19.60 -54.78 -0.32
C TYR A 46 -20.04 -54.93 -1.78
N CYS A 47 -21.25 -55.43 -1.98
CA CYS A 47 -21.90 -55.41 -3.28
C CYS A 47 -23.39 -55.16 -3.12
N VAL A 48 -23.99 -54.52 -4.12
CA VAL A 48 -25.45 -54.36 -4.21
C VAL A 48 -25.96 -55.37 -5.23
N VAL A 49 -26.88 -56.23 -4.80
CA VAL A 49 -27.53 -57.26 -5.61
C VAL A 49 -28.92 -56.80 -5.98
N VAL A 50 -29.24 -56.85 -7.26
CA VAL A 50 -30.57 -56.52 -7.81
C VAL A 50 -31.37 -57.81 -7.96
N ASN A 51 -32.65 -57.74 -7.64
CA ASN A 51 -33.60 -58.87 -7.62
C ASN A 51 -33.20 -59.98 -6.63
N PRO A 52 -32.96 -59.66 -5.35
CA PRO A 52 -32.65 -60.68 -4.35
C PRO A 52 -33.78 -61.69 -4.24
N LEU A 53 -33.44 -62.93 -3.88
CA LEU A 53 -34.44 -63.96 -3.63
C LEU A 53 -35.24 -63.62 -2.35
N GLY A 54 -36.56 -63.49 -2.46
CA GLY A 54 -37.42 -63.32 -1.29
C GLY A 54 -37.59 -64.63 -0.51
N ASP A 55 -38.20 -64.56 0.67
CA ASP A 55 -38.47 -65.72 1.54
C ASP A 55 -39.29 -66.82 0.84
N ASP A 56 -40.06 -66.45 -0.19
CA ASP A 56 -40.87 -67.35 -1.01
C ASP A 56 -40.06 -68.13 -2.07
N GLY A 57 -38.73 -67.95 -2.12
CA GLY A 57 -37.85 -68.62 -3.08
C GLY A 57 -37.98 -68.09 -4.51
N ARG A 58 -38.56 -66.89 -4.68
CA ARG A 58 -38.72 -66.21 -5.98
C ARG A 58 -37.97 -64.87 -5.99
N PRO A 59 -37.44 -64.43 -7.14
CA PRO A 59 -36.72 -63.16 -7.23
C PRO A 59 -37.67 -61.97 -7.02
N CYS A 60 -37.34 -61.10 -6.07
CA CYS A 60 -38.06 -59.86 -5.81
C CYS A 60 -37.66 -58.80 -6.85
N LEU A 61 -38.34 -58.80 -8.00
CA LEU A 61 -38.04 -57.91 -9.12
C LEU A 61 -38.05 -56.43 -8.70
N GLY A 62 -36.96 -55.71 -9.00
CA GLY A 62 -36.79 -54.28 -8.69
C GLY A 62 -36.26 -53.97 -7.29
N CYS A 63 -36.15 -54.96 -6.40
CA CYS A 63 -35.57 -54.76 -5.08
C CYS A 63 -34.03 -54.79 -5.13
N ARG A 64 -33.39 -54.08 -4.20
CA ARG A 64 -31.94 -54.02 -4.04
C ARG A 64 -31.55 -54.52 -2.65
N GLU A 65 -30.54 -55.38 -2.58
CA GLU A 65 -30.00 -55.90 -1.32
C GLU A 65 -28.52 -55.55 -1.19
N LEU A 66 -28.15 -54.89 -0.10
CA LEU A 66 -26.75 -54.61 0.23
C LEU A 66 -26.14 -55.79 1.00
N ARG A 67 -25.15 -56.46 0.39
CA ARG A 67 -24.37 -57.53 1.05
C ARG A 67 -23.00 -56.98 1.47
N LYS A 68 -22.74 -56.97 2.79
CA LYS A 68 -21.48 -56.53 3.40
C LYS A 68 -20.60 -57.74 3.72
N GLY A 69 -19.29 -57.61 3.50
CA GLY A 69 -18.32 -58.61 3.91
C GLY A 69 -18.03 -58.61 5.42
N PRO A 70 -17.34 -59.62 5.95
CA PRO A 70 -16.85 -60.81 5.25
C PRO A 70 -18.00 -61.81 4.98
N LYS A 71 -18.26 -62.13 3.71
CA LYS A 71 -19.34 -63.06 3.33
C LYS A 71 -18.96 -63.82 2.06
N THR A 72 -19.21 -65.12 2.07
CA THR A 72 -19.09 -65.98 0.90
C THR A 72 -20.46 -66.44 0.48
N PHE A 73 -20.81 -66.21 -0.79
CA PHE A 73 -22.13 -66.59 -1.31
C PHE A 73 -22.07 -66.86 -2.81
N PHE A 74 -23.11 -67.52 -3.31
CA PHE A 74 -23.38 -67.65 -4.73
C PHE A 74 -24.54 -66.74 -5.08
N LEU A 75 -24.51 -66.12 -6.27
CA LEU A 75 -25.68 -65.43 -6.79
C LEU A 75 -26.75 -66.46 -7.14
N HIS A 76 -27.95 -66.24 -6.62
CA HIS A 76 -29.10 -67.07 -6.96
C HIS A 76 -29.58 -66.78 -8.40
N PRO A 77 -30.30 -67.72 -9.04
CA PRO A 77 -30.88 -67.47 -10.36
C PRO A 77 -31.75 -66.21 -10.37
N GLY A 78 -31.51 -65.30 -11.32
CA GLY A 78 -32.16 -63.99 -11.39
C GLY A 78 -31.45 -62.84 -10.65
N GLU A 79 -30.54 -63.14 -9.70
CA GLU A 79 -29.73 -62.12 -9.02
C GLU A 79 -28.61 -61.61 -9.92
N LYS A 80 -28.40 -60.29 -9.91
CA LYS A 80 -27.29 -59.66 -10.64
C LYS A 80 -26.64 -58.60 -9.78
N PHE A 81 -25.34 -58.42 -9.92
CA PHE A 81 -24.66 -57.27 -9.34
C PHE A 81 -25.08 -55.98 -10.05
N GLU A 82 -25.33 -54.93 -9.30
CA GLU A 82 -25.60 -53.61 -9.89
C GLU A 82 -24.30 -52.98 -10.44
N ARG A 83 -23.25 -52.95 -9.62
CA ARG A 83 -21.94 -52.33 -9.93
C ARG A 83 -20.74 -53.22 -9.60
N GLY A 84 -20.96 -54.53 -9.47
CA GLY A 84 -19.93 -55.49 -9.04
C GLY A 84 -19.59 -55.38 -7.54
N ILE A 85 -18.42 -55.92 -7.18
CA ILE A 85 -17.83 -55.80 -5.83
C ILE A 85 -17.17 -54.43 -5.71
N GLN A 86 -17.48 -53.71 -4.63
CA GLN A 86 -16.98 -52.38 -4.34
C GLN A 86 -16.26 -52.39 -2.99
N ASP A 87 -15.23 -51.54 -2.86
CA ASP A 87 -14.51 -51.35 -1.61
C ASP A 87 -15.20 -50.29 -0.74
N ALA A 88 -15.15 -50.46 0.58
CA ALA A 88 -15.64 -49.49 1.55
C ALA A 88 -14.86 -48.17 1.45
N ILE A 89 -15.54 -47.06 1.71
CA ILE A 89 -14.92 -45.74 1.70
C ILE A 89 -14.20 -45.54 3.02
N ILE A 90 -12.87 -45.51 2.97
CA ILE A 90 -12.04 -45.30 4.15
C ILE A 90 -11.93 -43.78 4.40
N LEU A 91 -12.34 -43.34 5.58
CA LEU A 91 -12.23 -41.95 6.03
C LEU A 91 -11.12 -41.80 7.06
N GLU A 92 -10.24 -40.84 6.82
CA GLU A 92 -9.23 -40.41 7.79
C GLU A 92 -9.85 -39.47 8.84
N SER A 93 -9.12 -39.19 9.93
CA SER A 93 -9.62 -38.34 11.04
C SER A 93 -9.91 -36.88 10.63
N ASP A 94 -9.35 -36.40 9.52
CA ASP A 94 -9.56 -35.06 8.97
C ASP A 94 -10.55 -35.04 7.80
N GLU A 95 -11.24 -36.15 7.56
CA GLU A 95 -12.19 -36.32 6.46
C GLU A 95 -13.59 -36.64 6.95
N ALA A 96 -14.57 -36.25 6.14
CA ALA A 96 -15.95 -36.63 6.34
C ALA A 96 -16.67 -36.82 5.01
N LEU A 97 -17.73 -37.61 5.01
CA LEU A 97 -18.65 -37.72 3.89
C LEU A 97 -19.90 -36.91 4.18
N LEU A 98 -20.21 -35.98 3.29
CA LEU A 98 -21.54 -35.40 3.20
C LEU A 98 -22.40 -36.35 2.38
N VAL A 99 -23.44 -36.88 3.01
CA VAL A 99 -24.38 -37.82 2.38
C VAL A 99 -25.77 -37.20 2.33
N THR A 100 -26.53 -37.53 1.28
CA THR A 100 -27.91 -37.07 1.09
C THR A 100 -28.85 -38.27 1.00
N ALA A 101 -29.95 -38.27 1.75
CA ALA A 101 -30.97 -39.30 1.67
C ALA A 101 -31.72 -39.20 0.34
N GLN A 102 -31.87 -40.32 -0.37
CA GLN A 102 -32.67 -40.41 -1.58
C GLN A 102 -34.05 -41.01 -1.29
N GLU A 103 -34.11 -41.95 -0.35
CA GLU A 103 -35.33 -42.60 0.11
C GLU A 103 -35.51 -42.37 1.62
N GLU A 104 -36.73 -42.56 2.12
CA GLU A 104 -37.02 -42.44 3.55
C GLU A 104 -36.52 -43.68 4.30
N PHE A 105 -35.76 -43.48 5.38
CA PHE A 105 -35.31 -44.60 6.23
C PHE A 105 -34.96 -44.13 7.64
N ASP A 106 -34.98 -45.06 8.59
CA ASP A 106 -34.47 -44.81 9.93
C ASP A 106 -32.98 -45.17 9.99
N ASP A 107 -32.14 -44.17 10.22
CA ASP A 107 -30.72 -44.38 10.50
C ASP A 107 -30.47 -44.54 12.00
N ILE A 108 -29.38 -45.22 12.34
CA ILE A 108 -28.91 -45.36 13.72
C ILE A 108 -27.60 -44.60 13.80
N THR A 109 -27.62 -43.49 14.53
CA THR A 109 -26.42 -42.69 14.82
C THR A 109 -25.42 -43.49 15.66
N GLU A 110 -24.16 -43.03 15.71
CA GLU A 110 -23.09 -43.64 16.53
C GLU A 110 -23.48 -43.76 18.02
N ASP A 111 -24.32 -42.85 18.52
CA ASP A 111 -24.85 -42.86 19.89
C ASP A 111 -26.01 -43.86 20.10
N GLY A 112 -26.38 -44.64 19.09
CA GLY A 112 -27.48 -45.60 19.12
C GLY A 112 -28.87 -44.96 19.01
N SER A 113 -28.95 -43.65 18.78
CA SER A 113 -30.23 -42.95 18.61
C SER A 113 -30.75 -43.15 17.18
N LYS A 114 -32.05 -43.45 17.07
CA LYS A 114 -32.74 -43.59 15.78
C LYS A 114 -33.09 -42.21 15.24
N VAL A 115 -32.59 -41.90 14.05
CA VAL A 115 -32.90 -40.66 13.32
C VAL A 115 -33.71 -41.03 12.10
N HIS A 116 -34.93 -40.50 12.02
CA HIS A 116 -35.77 -40.64 10.85
C HIS A 116 -35.30 -39.65 9.78
N LEU A 117 -34.84 -40.16 8.64
CA LEU A 117 -34.33 -39.37 7.52
C LEU A 117 -35.34 -39.38 6.38
N THR A 118 -35.61 -38.18 5.85
CA THR A 118 -36.49 -37.97 4.71
C THR A 118 -35.68 -37.66 3.45
N PRO A 119 -36.24 -37.89 2.24
CA PRO A 119 -35.56 -37.59 0.99
C PRO A 119 -35.10 -36.13 0.92
N GLY A 120 -33.80 -35.93 0.70
CA GLY A 120 -33.16 -34.61 0.66
C GLY A 120 -32.43 -34.21 1.94
N ASP A 121 -32.64 -34.91 3.05
CA ASP A 121 -31.89 -34.66 4.29
C ASP A 121 -30.39 -34.93 4.09
N ARG A 122 -29.57 -34.04 4.66
CA ARG A 122 -28.10 -34.08 4.55
C ARG A 122 -27.46 -34.19 5.91
N TRP A 123 -26.53 -35.13 6.06
CA TRP A 123 -25.74 -35.29 7.28
C TRP A 123 -24.29 -35.66 6.95
N MET A 124 -23.44 -35.64 7.97
CA MET A 124 -22.03 -35.97 7.85
C MET A 124 -21.72 -37.28 8.55
N ILE A 125 -20.83 -38.05 7.93
CA ILE A 125 -20.17 -39.20 8.54
C ILE A 125 -18.71 -38.81 8.75
N HIS A 126 -18.27 -38.79 10.00
CA HIS A 126 -16.92 -38.38 10.37
C HIS A 126 -15.96 -39.57 10.39
N GLY A 127 -14.73 -39.37 9.94
CA GLY A 127 -13.67 -40.34 10.18
C GLY A 127 -13.12 -40.25 11.61
N PRO A 128 -12.31 -41.23 12.05
CA PRO A 128 -11.82 -42.36 11.28
C PRO A 128 -12.81 -43.55 11.30
N THR A 129 -13.35 -43.91 10.14
CA THR A 129 -14.31 -45.04 9.99
C THR A 129 -14.31 -45.54 8.56
N ASP A 130 -14.56 -46.84 8.37
CA ASP A 130 -14.84 -47.46 7.09
C ASP A 130 -16.34 -47.41 6.79
N TYR A 131 -16.71 -46.58 5.83
CA TYR A 131 -18.11 -46.35 5.49
C TYR A 131 -18.53 -47.17 4.28
N ILE A 132 -19.56 -48.01 4.46
CA ILE A 132 -20.22 -48.73 3.38
C ILE A 132 -21.55 -48.01 3.07
N PRO A 133 -21.67 -47.40 1.87
CA PRO A 133 -22.90 -46.72 1.46
C PRO A 133 -24.13 -47.62 1.51
N ARG A 134 -25.21 -47.12 2.11
CA ARG A 134 -26.53 -47.76 2.05
C ARG A 134 -27.20 -47.53 0.70
N THR A 135 -28.19 -48.35 0.36
CA THR A 135 -28.95 -48.28 -0.89
C THR A 135 -29.87 -47.07 -0.97
N GLU A 136 -30.32 -46.56 0.19
CA GLU A 136 -31.26 -45.45 0.33
C GLU A 136 -30.56 -44.08 0.20
N ILE A 137 -29.24 -44.07 0.09
CA ILE A 137 -28.41 -42.86 0.02
C ILE A 137 -28.10 -42.53 -1.43
N GLY A 138 -28.26 -41.26 -1.77
CA GLY A 138 -27.97 -40.73 -3.10
C GLY A 138 -26.54 -40.23 -3.21
N ASN A 139 -26.38 -38.90 -3.20
CA ASN A 139 -25.10 -38.25 -3.44
C ASN A 139 -24.18 -38.32 -2.22
N ILE A 140 -22.92 -38.69 -2.47
CA ILE A 140 -21.84 -38.72 -1.49
C ILE A 140 -20.76 -37.73 -1.94
N GLN A 141 -20.44 -36.77 -1.08
CA GLN A 141 -19.35 -35.81 -1.31
C GLN A 141 -18.30 -35.94 -0.21
N ARG A 142 -17.06 -36.23 -0.61
CA ARG A 142 -15.93 -36.24 0.33
C ARG A 142 -15.52 -34.81 0.67
N ARG A 143 -15.42 -34.53 1.96
CA ARG A 143 -14.96 -33.26 2.52
C ARG A 143 -13.70 -33.51 3.32
N LYS A 144 -12.77 -32.57 3.20
CA LYS A 144 -11.52 -32.57 3.95
C LYS A 144 -11.43 -31.29 4.79
N ALA A 145 -10.95 -31.42 6.01
CA ALA A 145 -10.73 -30.28 6.87
C ALA A 145 -9.69 -29.34 6.24
N THR A 146 -10.00 -28.05 6.22
CA THR A 146 -9.09 -27.02 5.67
C THR A 146 -8.22 -26.49 6.80
N PRO A 147 -6.88 -26.63 6.73
CA PRO A 147 -5.99 -26.06 7.74
C PRO A 147 -5.93 -24.54 7.60
N LEU A 148 -6.21 -23.82 8.70
CA LEU A 148 -6.16 -22.36 8.78
C LEU A 148 -5.08 -21.95 9.79
N ASN A 149 -4.15 -21.09 9.34
CA ASN A 149 -3.12 -20.47 10.19
C ASN A 149 -3.66 -19.24 10.94
N GLU A 150 -2.88 -18.67 11.87
CA GLU A 150 -3.28 -17.54 12.76
C GLU A 150 -3.83 -16.29 12.04
N ASN A 151 -3.43 -16.04 10.79
CA ASN A 151 -3.87 -14.89 9.98
C ASN A 151 -4.62 -15.31 8.71
N GLU A 152 -5.08 -16.56 8.65
CA GLU A 152 -5.84 -17.11 7.53
C GLU A 152 -7.26 -17.45 7.97
N GLY A 153 -8.17 -17.45 7.01
CA GLY A 153 -9.54 -17.86 7.24
C GLY A 153 -10.26 -18.20 5.95
N ILE A 154 -11.46 -18.76 6.09
CA ILE A 154 -12.37 -19.04 4.99
C ILE A 154 -13.74 -18.42 5.26
N TYR A 155 -14.43 -18.00 4.20
CA TYR A 155 -15.82 -17.60 4.29
C TYR A 155 -16.71 -18.83 4.13
N VAL A 156 -17.65 -18.97 5.06
CA VAL A 156 -18.60 -20.08 5.10
C VAL A 156 -20.01 -19.53 5.07
N ARG A 157 -20.84 -20.08 4.19
CA ARG A 157 -22.26 -19.79 4.11
C ARG A 157 -23.05 -20.99 4.59
N ASN A 158 -24.00 -20.75 5.48
CA ASN A 158 -25.01 -21.73 5.82
C ASN A 158 -26.10 -21.75 4.74
N VAL A 159 -26.36 -22.91 4.16
CA VAL A 159 -27.32 -23.13 3.07
C VAL A 159 -28.77 -23.03 3.56
N GLN A 160 -29.03 -23.39 4.82
CA GLN A 160 -30.37 -23.34 5.41
C GLN A 160 -30.74 -21.93 5.86
N SER A 161 -29.86 -21.25 6.61
CA SER A 161 -30.15 -19.89 7.13
C SER A 161 -29.73 -18.78 6.16
N GLY A 162 -28.88 -19.09 5.17
CA GLY A 162 -28.28 -18.09 4.29
C GLY A 162 -27.19 -17.24 4.93
N GLN A 163 -26.94 -17.39 6.24
CA GLN A 163 -25.97 -16.58 6.98
C GLN A 163 -24.55 -16.87 6.51
N VAL A 164 -23.77 -15.80 6.27
CA VAL A 164 -22.37 -15.89 5.89
C VAL A 164 -21.51 -15.41 7.05
N ARG A 165 -20.44 -16.14 7.36
CA ARG A 165 -19.47 -15.79 8.40
C ARG A 165 -18.04 -16.09 7.97
N ALA A 166 -17.08 -15.39 8.56
CA ALA A 166 -15.67 -15.71 8.44
C ALA A 166 -15.26 -16.68 9.56
N ILE A 167 -14.53 -17.73 9.22
CA ILE A 167 -13.88 -18.64 10.17
C ILE A 167 -12.39 -18.37 10.12
N LEU A 168 -11.81 -17.97 11.24
CA LEU A 168 -10.38 -17.64 11.38
C LEU A 168 -9.60 -18.80 12.02
N GLY A 169 -8.31 -18.89 11.71
CA GLY A 169 -7.39 -19.80 12.40
C GLY A 169 -6.89 -19.27 13.75
N PRO A 170 -5.98 -19.98 14.44
CA PRO A 170 -5.37 -21.24 14.03
C PRO A 170 -6.25 -22.47 14.35
N GLN A 171 -6.85 -23.09 13.33
CA GLN A 171 -7.62 -24.33 13.48
C GLN A 171 -7.77 -25.07 12.15
N SER A 172 -7.98 -26.38 12.20
CA SER A 172 -8.41 -27.15 11.03
C SER A 172 -9.94 -27.17 10.99
N TYR A 173 -10.54 -26.49 10.00
CA TYR A 173 -11.99 -26.37 9.94
C TYR A 173 -12.60 -27.33 8.93
N LEU A 174 -13.50 -28.19 9.39
CA LEU A 174 -14.31 -29.06 8.56
C LEU A 174 -15.71 -28.44 8.39
N LEU A 175 -16.11 -28.21 7.14
CA LEU A 175 -17.41 -27.62 6.81
C LEU A 175 -18.56 -28.53 7.27
N GLN A 176 -19.51 -27.97 8.01
CA GLN A 176 -20.68 -28.69 8.51
C GLN A 176 -21.66 -29.09 7.40
N ALA A 177 -22.62 -29.99 7.69
CA ALA A 177 -23.57 -30.52 6.70
C ALA A 177 -24.34 -29.43 5.93
N ALA A 178 -24.75 -28.38 6.63
CA ALA A 178 -25.47 -27.24 6.07
C ALA A 178 -24.55 -26.09 5.63
N GLU A 179 -23.24 -26.30 5.56
CA GLU A 179 -22.26 -25.26 5.22
C GLU A 179 -21.59 -25.51 3.86
N GLU A 180 -21.35 -24.43 3.14
CA GLU A 180 -20.60 -24.40 1.89
C GLU A 180 -19.62 -23.21 1.90
N LEU A 181 -18.56 -23.30 1.11
CA LEU A 181 -17.62 -22.18 0.94
C LEU A 181 -18.32 -21.02 0.22
N TYR A 182 -18.11 -19.82 0.73
CA TYR A 182 -18.65 -18.60 0.15
C TYR A 182 -17.55 -17.83 -0.58
N GLU A 183 -17.82 -17.44 -1.83
CA GLU A 183 -16.91 -16.60 -2.61
C GLU A 183 -17.21 -15.12 -2.35
N LYS A 184 -16.27 -14.42 -1.73
CA LYS A 184 -16.36 -12.97 -1.56
C LYS A 184 -15.76 -12.26 -2.77
N GLU A 185 -16.63 -11.63 -3.53
CA GLU A 185 -16.28 -10.73 -4.62
C GLU A 185 -15.80 -9.38 -4.09
N LEU A 186 -14.73 -8.86 -4.70
CA LEU A 186 -14.25 -7.49 -4.51
C LEU A 186 -14.35 -6.74 -5.84
N THR A 187 -14.33 -5.41 -5.79
CA THR A 187 -14.23 -4.63 -7.02
C THR A 187 -12.86 -4.86 -7.67
N PRO A 188 -12.76 -4.85 -9.02
CA PRO A 188 -11.49 -5.07 -9.71
C PRO A 188 -10.39 -4.12 -9.24
N LEU A 189 -10.76 -2.88 -8.92
CA LEU A 189 -9.86 -1.87 -8.38
C LEU A 189 -9.35 -2.24 -6.98
N ALA A 190 -10.20 -2.76 -6.09
CA ALA A 190 -9.77 -3.18 -4.76
C ALA A 190 -8.82 -4.38 -4.83
N GLU A 191 -9.06 -5.32 -5.75
CA GLU A 191 -8.14 -6.44 -5.98
C GLU A 191 -6.77 -5.97 -6.49
N GLU A 192 -6.75 -5.02 -7.42
CA GLU A 192 -5.52 -4.42 -7.93
C GLU A 192 -4.75 -3.68 -6.81
N ILE A 193 -5.47 -2.91 -5.98
CA ILE A 193 -4.90 -2.21 -4.83
C ILE A 193 -4.29 -3.17 -3.82
N LEU A 194 -4.98 -4.26 -3.47
CA LEU A 194 -4.46 -5.28 -2.57
C LEU A 194 -3.23 -5.99 -3.16
N LYS A 195 -3.25 -6.26 -4.47
CA LYS A 195 -2.13 -6.88 -5.17
C LYS A 195 -0.88 -6.01 -5.14
N GLU A 196 -1.04 -4.70 -5.29
CA GLU A 196 0.06 -3.73 -5.23
C GLU A 196 0.44 -3.31 -3.79
N GLY A 197 -0.19 -3.88 -2.77
CA GLY A 197 0.17 -3.68 -1.36
C GLY A 197 -0.49 -2.48 -0.68
N GLY A 198 -1.55 -1.91 -1.26
CA GLY A 198 -2.36 -0.88 -0.63
C GLY A 198 -2.60 0.38 -1.45
N GLY A 199 -1.98 0.51 -2.63
CA GLY A 199 -2.28 1.60 -3.56
C GLY A 199 -1.79 1.39 -4.99
N VAL A 200 -2.50 1.99 -5.94
CA VAL A 200 -2.23 2.00 -7.38
C VAL A 200 -2.24 3.44 -7.87
N GLY A 201 -1.34 3.79 -8.78
CA GLY A 201 -1.31 5.12 -9.36
C GLY A 201 -0.43 5.24 -10.60
N ASP A 202 -0.55 6.37 -11.28
CA ASP A 202 0.24 6.73 -12.46
C ASP A 202 1.75 6.82 -12.15
N ALA A 203 2.60 6.53 -13.15
CA ALA A 203 4.04 6.20 -13.01
C ALA A 203 4.93 7.25 -12.33
N SER A 204 4.42 8.48 -12.15
CA SER A 204 5.10 9.58 -11.44
C SER A 204 4.86 9.58 -9.93
N ILE A 205 3.97 8.73 -9.45
CA ILE A 205 3.71 8.51 -8.04
C ILE A 205 4.86 7.62 -7.57
N ARG A 206 5.68 8.14 -6.65
CA ARG A 206 6.69 7.36 -5.94
C ARG A 206 6.10 5.98 -5.68
N LYS A 207 6.75 4.90 -6.12
CA LYS A 207 6.52 3.60 -5.49
C LYS A 207 6.71 3.84 -4.00
N ILE A 208 5.60 3.95 -3.28
CA ILE A 208 5.58 4.24 -1.87
C ILE A 208 6.17 2.96 -1.29
N ALA A 209 7.47 2.98 -0.96
CA ALA A 209 8.23 1.81 -0.48
C ALA A 209 7.54 1.07 0.68
N TYR A 210 6.61 1.76 1.35
CA TYR A 210 5.74 1.26 2.40
C TYR A 210 4.73 0.20 1.93
N PHE A 211 4.25 0.24 0.68
CA PHE A 211 3.29 -0.77 0.17
C PHE A 211 3.94 -2.13 -0.09
N ASP A 212 5.25 -2.18 -0.33
CA ASP A 212 5.94 -3.46 -0.56
C ASP A 212 5.91 -4.36 0.69
N GLY A 213 5.89 -3.78 1.90
CA GLY A 213 5.78 -4.53 3.16
C GLY A 213 4.37 -5.05 3.47
N ALA A 214 3.34 -4.46 2.86
CA ALA A 214 1.95 -4.85 3.03
C ALA A 214 1.45 -5.86 1.98
N LYS A 215 2.29 -6.20 0.99
CA LYS A 215 2.00 -7.26 0.03
C LYS A 215 1.93 -8.60 0.73
N ASP A 216 0.82 -9.31 0.53
CA ASP A 216 0.67 -10.68 0.99
C ASP A 216 0.74 -11.66 -0.19
N PRO A 217 1.87 -12.38 -0.38
CA PRO A 217 2.01 -13.36 -1.44
C PRO A 217 1.02 -14.53 -1.33
N SER A 218 0.52 -14.82 -0.13
CA SER A 218 -0.38 -15.94 0.11
C SER A 218 -1.77 -15.72 -0.48
N LEU A 219 -2.18 -14.46 -0.61
CA LEU A 219 -3.51 -14.06 -1.10
C LEU A 219 -3.65 -14.21 -2.62
N PHE A 220 -2.53 -14.16 -3.36
CA PHE A 220 -2.49 -14.19 -4.83
C PHE A 220 -1.60 -15.33 -5.34
N LYS A 221 -2.12 -16.57 -5.35
CA LYS A 221 -1.43 -17.69 -5.99
C LYS A 221 -1.52 -17.57 -7.51
N GLY A 222 -0.38 -17.42 -8.19
CA GLY A 222 -0.33 -17.36 -9.66
C GLY A 222 -1.09 -16.16 -10.25
N ASN A 223 -1.06 -15.00 -9.58
CA ASN A 223 -1.80 -13.78 -9.93
C ASN A 223 -3.34 -13.86 -9.86
N LYS A 224 -3.91 -14.94 -9.30
CA LYS A 224 -5.34 -15.05 -9.04
C LYS A 224 -5.60 -15.14 -7.55
N ARG A 225 -6.63 -14.42 -7.12
CA ARG A 225 -7.11 -14.42 -5.73
C ARG A 225 -8.02 -15.62 -5.50
N ASP A 226 -7.81 -16.32 -4.41
CA ASP A 226 -8.76 -17.31 -3.91
C ASP A 226 -9.92 -16.58 -3.22
N LYS A 227 -11.10 -16.58 -3.83
CA LYS A 227 -12.27 -15.82 -3.35
C LYS A 227 -12.90 -16.41 -2.09
N THR A 228 -12.61 -17.67 -1.79
CA THR A 228 -13.16 -18.37 -0.62
C THR A 228 -12.40 -18.02 0.66
N ARG A 229 -11.16 -17.52 0.52
CA ARG A 229 -10.33 -17.11 1.66
C ARG A 229 -10.69 -15.72 2.15
N VAL A 230 -10.58 -15.57 3.47
CA VAL A 230 -10.79 -14.30 4.17
C VAL A 230 -9.81 -13.26 3.64
N VAL A 231 -10.32 -12.04 3.44
CA VAL A 231 -9.49 -10.95 2.91
C VAL A 231 -8.78 -10.31 4.07
N THR A 232 -7.46 -10.37 4.02
CA THR A 232 -6.61 -9.75 5.03
C THR A 232 -5.77 -8.65 4.40
N TYR A 233 -5.49 -7.61 5.16
CA TYR A 233 -4.61 -6.54 4.76
C TYR A 233 -3.77 -6.08 5.95
N ARG A 234 -2.45 -6.15 5.82
CA ARG A 234 -1.51 -5.69 6.85
C ARG A 234 -1.40 -4.17 6.76
N CYS A 235 -2.07 -3.46 7.68
CA CYS A 235 -2.02 -2.00 7.68
C CYS A 235 -0.61 -1.54 8.06
N PRO A 236 0.08 -0.74 7.22
CA PRO A 236 1.41 -0.22 7.57
C PRO A 236 1.37 0.68 8.80
N SER A 237 2.49 0.76 9.54
CA SER A 237 2.63 1.68 10.67
C SER A 237 2.32 3.13 10.25
N ASN A 238 1.67 3.89 11.14
CA ASN A 238 1.22 5.27 10.89
C ASN A 238 0.23 5.43 9.72
N CYS A 239 -0.48 4.36 9.36
CA CYS A 239 -1.62 4.42 8.46
C CYS A 239 -2.92 4.08 9.20
N ALA A 240 -4.03 4.49 8.59
CA ALA A 240 -5.39 4.09 8.96
C ALA A 240 -6.09 3.53 7.71
N VAL A 241 -6.90 2.50 7.91
CA VAL A 241 -7.74 1.89 6.88
C VAL A 241 -9.18 1.94 7.36
N GLN A 242 -10.09 2.39 6.51
CA GLN A 242 -11.51 2.36 6.81
C GLN A 242 -12.17 1.15 6.15
N VAL A 243 -12.94 0.42 6.94
CA VAL A 243 -13.74 -0.72 6.52
C VAL A 243 -15.21 -0.36 6.69
N TYR A 244 -16.00 -0.62 5.65
CA TYR A 244 -17.42 -0.30 5.62
C TYR A 244 -18.25 -1.58 5.50
N ASN A 245 -19.20 -1.77 6.42
CA ASN A 245 -20.20 -2.82 6.36
C ASN A 245 -21.46 -2.29 5.67
N TYR A 246 -21.79 -2.84 4.50
CA TYR A 246 -22.89 -2.34 3.68
C TYR A 246 -24.28 -2.72 4.21
N ILE A 247 -24.37 -3.81 4.98
CA ILE A 247 -25.64 -4.28 5.54
C ILE A 247 -25.99 -3.45 6.77
N GLU A 248 -25.05 -3.31 7.69
CA GLU A 248 -25.25 -2.57 8.93
C GLU A 248 -25.10 -1.05 8.76
N LYS A 249 -24.55 -0.61 7.62
CA LYS A 249 -24.19 0.78 7.34
C LYS A 249 -23.24 1.38 8.37
N THR A 250 -22.43 0.54 8.99
CA THR A 250 -21.42 0.90 9.98
C THR A 250 -20.05 0.99 9.31
N ALA A 251 -19.22 1.92 9.81
CA ALA A 251 -17.84 2.06 9.39
C ALA A 251 -16.94 1.91 10.61
N ARG A 252 -15.83 1.20 10.46
CA ARG A 252 -14.78 1.12 11.47
C ARG A 252 -13.44 1.49 10.88
N VAL A 253 -12.58 2.07 11.70
CA VAL A 253 -11.22 2.44 11.32
C VAL A 253 -10.26 1.50 12.03
N VAL A 254 -9.30 0.97 11.28
CA VAL A 254 -8.23 0.14 11.81
C VAL A 254 -6.92 0.88 11.62
N PHE A 255 -6.15 1.00 12.70
CA PHE A 255 -4.86 1.68 12.71
C PHE A 255 -3.73 0.66 12.55
N GLY A 256 -2.72 1.01 11.75
CA GLY A 256 -1.51 0.21 11.66
C GLY A 256 -0.71 0.23 12.97
N PRO A 257 0.05 -0.83 13.28
CA PRO A 257 0.43 -1.95 12.40
C PRO A 257 -0.54 -3.15 12.39
N ASP A 258 -1.80 -2.98 12.82
CA ASP A 258 -2.73 -4.09 12.99
C ASP A 258 -3.18 -4.72 11.67
N LEU A 259 -3.56 -6.00 11.73
CA LEU A 259 -4.11 -6.74 10.60
C LEU A 259 -5.60 -6.41 10.43
N VAL A 260 -5.97 -5.93 9.25
CA VAL A 260 -7.37 -5.79 8.87
C VAL A 260 -7.87 -7.13 8.34
N VAL A 261 -8.92 -7.64 8.97
CA VAL A 261 -9.65 -8.84 8.54
C VAL A 261 -11.04 -8.38 8.12
N LEU A 262 -11.42 -8.62 6.86
CA LEU A 262 -12.76 -8.28 6.38
C LEU A 262 -13.77 -9.36 6.77
N ASP A 263 -14.91 -8.93 7.26
CA ASP A 263 -16.10 -9.76 7.33
C ASP A 263 -16.73 -9.95 5.95
N PRO A 264 -17.62 -10.95 5.76
CA PRO A 264 -18.23 -11.25 4.46
C PRO A 264 -18.90 -10.04 3.81
N HIS A 265 -19.51 -9.18 4.61
CA HIS A 265 -20.29 -8.02 4.17
C HIS A 265 -19.56 -6.68 4.30
N GLU A 266 -18.28 -6.72 4.70
CA GLU A 266 -17.41 -5.57 4.78
C GLU A 266 -16.61 -5.38 3.49
N ASN A 267 -16.34 -4.14 3.09
CA ASN A 267 -15.33 -3.85 2.07
C ASN A 267 -14.43 -2.70 2.50
N PHE A 268 -13.23 -2.65 1.94
CA PHE A 268 -12.34 -1.50 2.08
C PHE A 268 -12.97 -0.26 1.45
N ASN A 269 -12.86 0.88 2.14
CA ASN A 269 -13.10 2.16 1.51
C ASN A 269 -11.88 2.54 0.65
N VAL A 270 -12.09 2.76 -0.65
CA VAL A 270 -11.03 3.14 -1.57
C VAL A 270 -10.99 4.66 -1.67
N LEU A 271 -9.87 5.24 -1.26
CA LEU A 271 -9.58 6.67 -1.38
C LEU A 271 -9.03 6.97 -2.77
N SER A 272 -9.51 8.07 -3.35
CA SER A 272 -9.01 8.61 -4.61
C SER A 272 -8.34 9.95 -4.33
N LEU A 273 -7.01 9.91 -4.22
CA LEU A 273 -6.18 11.03 -3.78
C LEU A 273 -5.51 11.75 -4.96
N SER A 274 -5.34 13.05 -4.81
CA SER A 274 -4.55 13.87 -5.71
C SER A 274 -3.06 13.55 -5.60
N ALA A 275 -2.39 13.40 -6.74
CA ALA A 275 -0.95 13.14 -6.79
C ALA A 275 -0.26 13.83 -7.99
N GLY A 276 1.06 13.76 -8.03
CA GLY A 276 1.87 14.48 -9.03
C GLY A 276 2.21 15.92 -8.63
N LYS A 277 2.85 16.62 -9.57
CA LYS A 277 3.39 17.97 -9.46
C LYS A 277 3.27 18.67 -10.83
N PRO A 278 2.25 19.51 -11.09
CA PRO A 278 1.18 19.92 -10.19
C PRO A 278 0.25 18.75 -9.80
N LYS A 279 -0.48 18.91 -8.70
CA LYS A 279 -1.48 17.91 -8.26
C LYS A 279 -2.56 17.70 -9.31
N LYS A 280 -2.75 16.43 -9.68
CA LYS A 280 -3.84 15.95 -10.52
C LYS A 280 -4.78 15.12 -9.65
N GLU A 281 -6.06 15.42 -9.76
CA GLU A 281 -7.12 14.68 -9.06
C GLU A 281 -7.17 13.22 -9.54
N ASN A 282 -7.56 12.32 -8.64
CA ASN A 282 -7.72 10.87 -8.92
C ASN A 282 -6.48 10.15 -9.46
N ALA A 283 -5.29 10.70 -9.24
CA ALA A 283 -4.05 10.11 -9.73
C ALA A 283 -3.57 8.92 -8.87
N LEU A 284 -3.89 8.92 -7.58
CA LEU A 284 -3.55 7.84 -6.63
C LEU A 284 -4.84 7.21 -6.08
N LYS A 285 -4.97 5.90 -6.17
CA LYS A 285 -6.06 5.14 -5.55
C LYS A 285 -5.48 4.25 -4.46
N THR A 286 -5.94 4.38 -3.23
CA THR A 286 -5.36 3.72 -2.05
C THR A 286 -6.43 3.32 -1.06
N ILE A 287 -6.23 2.23 -0.31
CA ILE A 287 -7.07 1.88 0.85
C ILE A 287 -6.49 2.39 2.17
N CYS A 288 -5.22 2.83 2.13
CA CYS A 288 -4.53 3.40 3.28
C CYS A 288 -4.55 4.92 3.26
N LEU A 289 -4.89 5.51 4.40
CA LEU A 289 -4.69 6.91 4.73
C LEU A 289 -3.44 7.06 5.60
N MET A 290 -2.48 7.87 5.16
CA MET A 290 -1.26 8.13 5.94
C MET A 290 -1.52 9.21 6.98
N LEU A 291 -1.30 8.89 8.26
CA LEU A 291 -1.54 9.82 9.36
C LEU A 291 -0.43 10.84 9.52
N GLY A 292 0.78 10.55 9.04
CA GLY A 292 1.96 11.40 9.20
C GLY A 292 2.76 11.10 10.48
N PRO A 293 3.78 11.92 10.80
CA PRO A 293 4.18 13.14 10.11
C PRO A 293 4.71 12.86 8.70
N ASN A 294 4.23 13.62 7.71
CA ASN A 294 4.64 13.51 6.32
C ASN A 294 4.62 14.90 5.66
N PHE A 295 4.90 14.99 4.35
CA PHE A 295 4.83 16.23 3.60
C PHE A 295 4.08 16.08 2.28
N ILE A 296 3.26 17.07 1.95
CA ILE A 296 2.57 17.19 0.67
C ILE A 296 3.27 18.26 -0.13
N SER A 297 3.76 17.92 -1.32
CA SER A 297 4.41 18.88 -2.21
C SER A 297 3.60 19.13 -3.48
N ASP A 298 3.57 20.38 -3.92
CA ASP A 298 2.79 20.86 -5.07
C ASP A 298 3.43 22.06 -5.75
N HIS A 299 2.98 22.39 -6.96
CA HIS A 299 3.31 23.63 -7.66
C HIS A 299 2.08 24.51 -7.80
N ILE A 300 2.12 25.69 -7.18
CA ILE A 300 1.05 26.67 -7.20
C ILE A 300 1.39 27.76 -8.21
N THR A 301 0.49 28.03 -9.14
CA THR A 301 0.60 29.19 -10.04
C THR A 301 -0.12 30.38 -9.43
N VAL A 302 0.57 31.51 -9.31
CA VAL A 302 0.05 32.76 -8.76
C VAL A 302 0.28 33.93 -9.73
N GLU A 303 -0.49 34.99 -9.54
CA GLU A 303 -0.35 36.26 -10.26
C GLU A 303 -0.32 37.40 -9.24
N THR A 304 0.63 38.31 -9.38
CA THR A 304 0.79 39.50 -8.52
C THR A 304 -0.07 40.67 -9.02
N SER A 305 -0.14 41.77 -8.25
CA SER A 305 -0.96 42.95 -8.62
C SER A 305 -0.51 43.65 -9.90
N ASP A 306 0.76 43.48 -10.27
CA ASP A 306 1.39 43.97 -11.50
C ASP A 306 1.46 42.89 -12.60
N HIS A 307 0.61 41.87 -12.52
CA HIS A 307 0.44 40.81 -13.52
C HIS A 307 1.68 39.92 -13.74
N ALA A 308 2.59 39.86 -12.77
CA ALA A 308 3.70 38.92 -12.82
C ALA A 308 3.20 37.51 -12.46
N ARG A 309 3.29 36.59 -13.42
CA ARG A 309 2.91 35.18 -13.23
C ARG A 309 4.09 34.36 -12.71
N LEU A 310 3.89 33.75 -11.55
CA LEU A 310 4.92 32.97 -10.86
C LEU A 310 4.43 31.55 -10.59
N LYS A 311 5.36 30.60 -10.66
CA LYS A 311 5.17 29.22 -10.24
C LYS A 311 5.96 29.01 -8.94
N ILE A 312 5.25 28.62 -7.90
CA ILE A 312 5.80 28.42 -6.56
C ILE A 312 5.79 26.91 -6.28
N ALA A 313 6.95 26.31 -6.08
CA ALA A 313 7.06 24.96 -5.56
C ALA A 313 6.99 25.00 -4.04
N VAL A 314 5.96 24.38 -3.45
CA VAL A 314 5.74 24.34 -2.00
C VAL A 314 5.78 22.90 -1.48
N SER A 315 6.19 22.74 -0.23
CA SER A 315 6.12 21.50 0.53
C SER A 315 5.48 21.79 1.89
N MET A 316 4.39 21.10 2.21
CA MET A 316 3.60 21.33 3.41
C MET A 316 3.75 20.15 4.34
N ASN A 317 4.36 20.36 5.50
CA ASN A 317 4.44 19.34 6.54
C ASN A 317 3.06 19.16 7.15
N ASN A 318 2.62 17.91 7.24
CA ASN A 318 1.29 17.57 7.70
C ASN A 318 1.30 16.35 8.63
N GLU A 319 0.30 16.35 9.49
CA GLU A 319 -0.05 15.25 10.38
C GLU A 319 -1.55 15.26 10.63
N PHE A 320 -2.15 14.11 10.89
CA PHE A 320 -3.51 13.99 11.35
C PHE A 320 -3.54 13.93 12.87
N ARG A 321 -4.38 14.76 13.49
CA ARG A 321 -4.64 14.68 14.94
C ARG A 321 -5.90 13.87 15.19
N VAL A 322 -5.71 12.69 15.77
CA VAL A 322 -6.80 11.74 16.01
C VAL A 322 -6.73 11.24 17.44
N GLU A 323 -7.87 11.27 18.11
CA GLU A 323 -8.05 10.63 19.40
C GLU A 323 -8.44 9.17 19.19
N ARG A 324 -7.49 8.26 19.36
CA ARG A 324 -7.73 6.82 19.20
C ARG A 324 -8.74 6.34 20.26
N GLY A 325 -9.72 5.56 19.84
CA GLY A 325 -10.80 5.07 20.70
C GLY A 325 -12.03 5.98 20.74
N ASN A 326 -12.01 7.13 20.04
CA ASN A 326 -13.18 7.97 19.83
C ASN A 326 -13.73 7.76 18.41
N PRO A 327 -14.86 7.05 18.23
CA PRO A 327 -15.41 6.73 16.91
C PRO A 327 -15.69 7.96 16.02
N GLU A 328 -16.06 9.10 16.63
CA GLU A 328 -16.32 10.33 15.88
C GLU A 328 -15.02 10.92 15.33
N SER A 329 -13.95 10.95 16.14
CA SER A 329 -12.62 11.42 15.71
C SER A 329 -12.03 10.54 14.61
N GLU A 330 -12.21 9.22 14.73
CA GLU A 330 -11.76 8.25 13.75
C GLU A 330 -12.52 8.36 12.42
N ALA A 331 -13.84 8.56 12.46
CA ALA A 331 -14.65 8.77 11.27
C ALA A 331 -14.30 10.08 10.53
N MET A 332 -13.89 11.13 11.26
CA MET A 332 -13.47 12.40 10.67
C MET A 332 -12.29 12.25 9.71
N LEU A 333 -11.35 11.33 9.96
CA LEU A 333 -10.21 11.06 9.07
C LEU A 333 -10.60 10.87 7.61
N PHE A 334 -11.71 10.15 7.39
CA PHE A 334 -12.19 9.74 6.07
C PHE A 334 -13.34 10.62 5.55
N SER A 335 -13.70 11.69 6.27
CA SER A 335 -14.78 12.60 5.88
C SER A 335 -14.45 13.41 4.62
N VAL A 336 -13.16 13.64 4.34
CA VAL A 336 -12.69 14.29 3.11
C VAL A 336 -12.08 13.23 2.19
N PRO A 337 -12.74 12.89 1.05
CA PRO A 337 -12.28 11.81 0.17
C PRO A 337 -10.87 12.02 -0.42
N ASP A 338 -10.56 13.26 -0.80
CA ASP A 338 -9.24 13.68 -1.30
C ASP A 338 -8.64 14.75 -0.40
N PHE A 339 -8.12 14.34 0.76
CA PHE A 339 -7.52 15.27 1.71
C PHE A 339 -6.29 16.00 1.13
N ILE A 340 -5.53 15.35 0.25
CA ILE A 340 -4.32 15.93 -0.37
C ILE A 340 -4.74 17.06 -1.31
N GLY A 341 -5.68 16.78 -2.22
CA GLY A 341 -6.20 17.76 -3.15
C GLY A 341 -6.91 18.91 -2.44
N PHE A 342 -7.71 18.59 -1.41
CA PHE A 342 -8.37 19.59 -0.56
C PHE A 342 -7.37 20.53 0.11
N ALA A 343 -6.35 20.00 0.79
CA ALA A 343 -5.32 20.79 1.46
C ALA A 343 -4.54 21.69 0.48
N CYS A 344 -4.09 21.13 -0.65
CA CYS A 344 -3.42 21.88 -1.71
C CYS A 344 -4.30 23.01 -2.28
N ARG A 345 -5.59 22.72 -2.51
CA ARG A 345 -6.54 23.69 -3.08
C ARG A 345 -6.79 24.86 -2.13
N GLU A 346 -7.00 24.57 -0.85
CA GLU A 346 -7.19 25.58 0.19
C GLU A 346 -5.95 26.46 0.36
N VAL A 347 -4.76 25.85 0.47
CA VAL A 347 -3.49 26.58 0.55
C VAL A 347 -3.26 27.43 -0.71
N ALA A 348 -3.46 26.86 -1.90
CA ALA A 348 -3.34 27.59 -3.16
C ALA A 348 -4.33 28.74 -3.27
N SER A 349 -5.55 28.59 -2.74
CA SER A 349 -6.56 29.66 -2.71
C SER A 349 -6.09 30.82 -1.82
N LYS A 350 -5.66 30.54 -0.59
CA LYS A 350 -5.15 31.53 0.36
C LYS A 350 -3.92 32.28 -0.18
N VAL A 351 -2.96 31.54 -0.74
CA VAL A 351 -1.75 32.13 -1.32
C VAL A 351 -2.09 33.01 -2.53
N ARG A 352 -2.91 32.52 -3.48
CA ARG A 352 -3.32 33.32 -4.65
C ARG A 352 -4.05 34.61 -4.24
N GLY A 353 -4.98 34.50 -3.29
CA GLY A 353 -5.73 35.65 -2.79
C GLY A 353 -4.83 36.73 -2.18
N LYS A 354 -3.79 36.34 -1.43
CA LYS A 354 -2.87 37.30 -0.83
C LYS A 354 -1.89 37.89 -1.85
N VAL A 355 -1.31 37.06 -2.72
CA VAL A 355 -0.30 37.49 -3.70
C VAL A 355 -0.89 38.43 -4.75
N ALA A 356 -2.16 38.25 -5.14
CA ALA A 356 -2.83 39.14 -6.09
C ALA A 356 -2.92 40.61 -5.64
N SER A 357 -2.78 40.87 -4.33
CA SER A 357 -2.81 42.23 -3.76
C SER A 357 -1.43 42.88 -3.62
N ILE A 358 -0.35 42.18 -3.98
CA ILE A 358 1.03 42.60 -3.68
C ILE A 358 1.82 42.70 -5.00
N PRO A 359 2.62 43.77 -5.21
CA PRO A 359 3.51 43.88 -6.36
C PRO A 359 4.63 42.85 -6.35
N PHE A 360 5.15 42.49 -7.53
CA PHE A 360 6.17 41.47 -7.68
C PHE A 360 7.42 41.70 -6.82
N GLU A 361 7.95 42.93 -6.78
CA GLU A 361 9.20 43.21 -6.04
C GLU A 361 9.05 42.98 -4.53
N GLN A 362 7.91 43.41 -3.96
CA GLN A 362 7.64 43.22 -2.54
C GLN A 362 7.45 41.74 -2.23
N PHE A 363 6.74 41.01 -3.10
CA PHE A 363 6.58 39.57 -2.97
C PHE A 363 7.91 38.83 -3.09
N HIS A 364 8.77 39.19 -4.04
CA HIS A 364 10.08 38.56 -4.23
C HIS A 364 11.00 38.73 -3.00
N LYS A 365 10.96 39.90 -2.34
CA LYS A 365 11.77 40.18 -1.15
C LYS A 365 11.26 39.49 0.13
N HIS A 366 9.95 39.33 0.29
CA HIS A 366 9.31 38.84 1.53
C HIS A 366 8.41 37.61 1.30
N SER A 367 8.73 36.79 0.31
CA SER A 367 7.87 35.68 -0.15
C SER A 367 7.56 34.69 0.97
N ALA A 368 8.57 34.35 1.78
CA ALA A 368 8.43 33.45 2.93
C ALA A 368 7.37 33.95 3.92
N ASP A 369 7.50 35.19 4.39
CA ASP A 369 6.59 35.76 5.37
C ASP A 369 5.18 35.94 4.81
N ILE A 370 5.07 36.37 3.55
CA ILE A 370 3.78 36.59 2.88
C ILE A 370 3.02 35.26 2.74
N ILE A 371 3.67 34.20 2.27
CA ILE A 371 3.04 32.89 2.08
C ILE A 371 2.67 32.28 3.43
N THR A 372 3.58 32.32 4.39
CA THR A 372 3.36 31.79 5.75
C THR A 372 2.18 32.51 6.41
N ALA A 373 2.16 33.84 6.39
CA ALA A 373 1.05 34.61 6.93
C ALA A 373 -0.27 34.41 6.16
N ALA A 374 -0.22 34.15 4.85
CA ALA A 374 -1.42 33.87 4.05
C ALA A 374 -2.04 32.51 4.41
N VAL A 375 -1.20 31.49 4.63
CA VAL A 375 -1.67 30.12 4.92
C VAL A 375 -2.17 30.00 6.35
N PHE A 376 -1.33 30.42 7.30
CA PHE A 376 -1.60 30.27 8.75
C PHE A 376 -2.54 31.34 9.31
N GLY A 377 -2.62 32.50 8.67
CA GLY A 377 -3.31 33.65 9.23
C GLY A 377 -2.55 34.25 10.41
N LYS A 378 -3.14 35.29 11.01
CA LYS A 378 -2.59 35.99 12.17
C LYS A 378 -3.54 35.89 13.35
N ASN A 379 -2.98 35.79 14.55
CA ASN A 379 -3.70 35.84 15.82
C ASN A 379 -4.20 37.25 16.14
N ALA A 380 -5.02 37.36 17.19
CA ALA A 380 -5.51 38.63 17.72
C ALA A 380 -4.35 39.60 18.06
N ASP A 381 -3.19 39.07 18.45
CA ASP A 381 -1.97 39.82 18.76
C ASP A 381 -1.13 40.17 17.52
N GLY A 382 -1.57 39.77 16.32
CA GLY A 382 -0.89 40.07 15.05
C GLY A 382 0.24 39.10 14.67
N GLU A 383 0.57 38.14 15.54
CA GLU A 383 1.56 37.08 15.28
C GLU A 383 1.01 36.00 14.34
N VAL A 384 1.88 35.37 13.54
CA VAL A 384 1.48 34.32 12.61
C VAL A 384 1.20 33.03 13.39
N ASN A 385 0.08 32.35 13.05
CA ASN A 385 -0.23 31.07 13.66
C ASN A 385 0.83 30.01 13.37
N LYS A 386 1.04 29.12 14.34
CA LYS A 386 2.01 28.02 14.19
C LYS A 386 1.49 26.91 13.28
N GLU A 387 0.18 26.78 13.14
CA GLU A 387 -0.45 25.67 12.44
C GLU A 387 -1.83 26.03 11.89
N VAL A 388 -2.28 25.26 10.90
CA VAL A 388 -3.63 25.32 10.36
C VAL A 388 -4.27 23.97 10.52
N ILE A 389 -5.41 23.95 11.19
CA ILE A 389 -6.22 22.75 11.40
C ILE A 389 -7.40 22.79 10.43
N PHE A 390 -7.52 21.76 9.60
CA PHE A 390 -8.70 21.52 8.81
C PHE A 390 -9.73 20.78 9.66
N THR A 391 -10.75 21.51 10.13
CA THR A 391 -11.79 20.96 11.02
C THR A 391 -12.63 19.85 10.40
N ALA A 392 -12.62 19.71 9.07
CA ALA A 392 -13.37 18.69 8.35
C ALA A 392 -12.81 17.27 8.51
N ASN A 393 -11.49 17.13 8.71
CA ASN A 393 -10.82 15.82 8.79
C ASN A 393 -9.66 15.76 9.80
N ASN A 394 -9.49 16.80 10.62
CA ASN A 394 -8.41 16.95 11.58
C ASN A 394 -6.99 16.85 10.98
N LEU A 395 -6.86 17.15 9.68
CA LEU A 395 -5.55 17.34 9.06
C LEU A 395 -4.95 18.65 9.57
N VAL A 396 -3.70 18.58 10.03
CA VAL A 396 -2.96 19.74 10.51
C VAL A 396 -1.79 19.98 9.57
N ILE A 397 -1.67 21.21 9.07
CA ILE A 397 -0.44 21.68 8.44
C ILE A 397 0.38 22.39 9.50
N THR A 398 1.59 21.90 9.74
CA THR A 398 2.50 22.42 10.77
C THR A 398 3.54 23.38 10.22
N ASN A 399 3.91 23.23 8.94
CA ASN A 399 4.87 24.12 8.30
C ASN A 399 4.66 24.15 6.77
N ILE A 400 5.06 25.24 6.13
CA ILE A 400 5.11 25.38 4.67
C ILE A 400 6.51 25.82 4.22
N ASP A 401 7.20 24.93 3.52
CA ASP A 401 8.52 25.17 2.95
C ASP A 401 8.39 25.58 1.47
N ILE A 402 8.95 26.74 1.13
CA ILE A 402 9.01 27.22 -0.25
C ILE A 402 10.31 26.71 -0.88
N GLN A 403 10.19 25.79 -1.84
CA GLN A 403 11.34 25.16 -2.49
C GLN A 403 11.91 26.03 -3.61
N SER A 404 11.04 26.63 -4.42
CA SER A 404 11.44 27.55 -5.48
C SER A 404 10.29 28.48 -5.87
N ILE A 405 10.66 29.67 -6.36
CA ILE A 405 9.74 30.64 -6.96
C ILE A 405 10.33 31.01 -8.31
N GLU A 406 9.60 30.70 -9.39
CA GLU A 406 10.07 30.92 -10.74
C GLU A 406 9.04 31.71 -11.56
N PRO A 407 9.46 32.75 -12.30
CA PRO A 407 8.63 33.37 -13.31
C PRO A 407 8.19 32.35 -14.36
N ILE A 408 6.91 32.35 -14.71
CA ILE A 408 6.40 31.50 -15.81
C ILE A 408 6.81 32.10 -17.15
N ASP A 409 6.81 33.43 -17.25
CA ASP A 409 7.20 34.14 -18.46
C ASP A 409 8.73 34.15 -18.63
N HIS A 410 9.18 33.68 -19.79
CA HIS A 410 10.59 33.67 -20.17
C HIS A 410 11.16 35.09 -20.22
N HIS A 411 10.39 36.07 -20.70
CA HIS A 411 10.86 37.44 -20.83
C HIS A 411 11.12 38.08 -19.47
N MET A 412 10.28 37.80 -18.46
CA MET A 412 10.51 38.25 -17.09
C MET A 412 11.74 37.58 -16.47
N ARG A 413 11.95 36.27 -16.71
CA ARG A 413 13.13 35.55 -16.25
C ARG A 413 14.42 36.16 -16.82
N ASP A 414 14.43 36.47 -18.12
CA ASP A 414 15.57 37.13 -18.78
C ASP A 414 15.81 38.55 -18.24
N SER A 415 14.73 39.29 -17.99
CA SER A 415 14.79 40.65 -17.43
C SER A 415 15.35 40.66 -16.01
N LEU A 416 14.96 39.68 -15.17
CA LEU A 416 15.52 39.46 -13.84
C LEU A 416 17.01 39.12 -13.90
N SER A 417 17.40 38.23 -14.82
CA SER A 417 18.82 37.86 -15.03
C SER A 417 19.65 39.09 -15.41
N LYS A 418 19.17 39.92 -16.34
CA LYS A 418 19.80 41.19 -16.71
C LYS A 418 19.90 42.16 -15.54
N SER A 419 18.86 42.25 -14.72
CA SER A 419 18.87 43.11 -13.52
C SER A 419 19.93 42.67 -12.51
N VAL A 420 20.08 41.37 -12.26
CA VAL A 420 21.16 40.84 -11.40
C VAL A 420 22.53 41.13 -11.98
N GLN A 421 22.72 40.94 -13.30
CA GLN A 421 23.97 41.27 -13.98
C GLN A 421 24.32 42.76 -13.84
N MET A 422 23.35 43.65 -14.06
CA MET A 422 23.52 45.09 -13.87
C MET A 422 23.85 45.45 -12.42
N ALA A 423 23.21 44.80 -11.43
CA ALA A 423 23.49 45.04 -10.01
C ALA A 423 24.94 44.67 -9.64
N ILE A 424 25.44 43.55 -10.17
CA ILE A 424 26.85 43.14 -10.02
C ILE A 424 27.76 44.17 -10.70
N GLU A 425 27.45 44.59 -11.93
CA GLU A 425 28.24 45.59 -12.66
C GLU A 425 28.31 46.93 -11.93
N ILE A 426 27.18 47.42 -11.39
CA ILE A 426 27.12 48.65 -10.60
C ILE A 426 27.97 48.52 -9.33
N SER A 427 27.88 47.40 -8.64
CA SER A 427 28.67 47.15 -7.43
C SER A 427 30.17 47.13 -7.74
N THR A 428 30.58 46.44 -8.81
CA THR A 428 31.97 46.41 -9.28
C THR A 428 32.47 47.79 -9.66
N LYS A 429 31.70 48.55 -10.45
CA LYS A 429 32.03 49.94 -10.82
C LYS A 429 32.11 50.85 -9.61
N SER A 430 31.26 50.64 -8.60
CA SER A 430 31.29 51.42 -7.37
C SER A 430 32.56 51.14 -6.56
N ILE A 431 32.96 49.87 -6.45
CA ILE A 431 34.21 49.47 -5.80
C ILE A 431 35.41 50.05 -6.56
N GLU A 432 35.41 49.93 -7.89
CA GLU A 432 36.47 50.47 -8.75
C GLU A 432 36.61 51.98 -8.60
N ARG A 433 35.50 52.73 -8.66
CA ARG A 433 35.52 54.19 -8.44
C ARG A 433 36.00 54.56 -7.05
N SER A 434 35.60 53.82 -6.01
CA SER A 434 36.05 54.08 -4.64
C SER A 434 37.57 53.89 -4.53
N ALA A 435 38.10 52.81 -5.12
CA ALA A 435 39.54 52.55 -5.16
C ALA A 435 40.30 53.61 -5.96
N GLN A 436 39.76 54.05 -7.10
CA GLN A 436 40.34 55.14 -7.90
C GLN A 436 40.35 56.47 -7.14
N HIS A 437 39.26 56.81 -6.44
CA HIS A 437 39.19 58.03 -5.63
C HIS A 437 40.17 57.99 -4.46
N GLU A 438 40.32 56.84 -3.82
CA GLU A 438 41.31 56.66 -2.76
C GLU A 438 42.73 56.79 -3.29
N ALA A 439 43.04 56.14 -4.42
CA ALA A 439 44.32 56.28 -5.10
C ALA A 439 44.63 57.75 -5.45
N GLN A 440 43.68 58.46 -6.08
CA GLN A 440 43.83 59.89 -6.40
C GLN A 440 44.04 60.76 -5.15
N ARG A 441 43.33 60.46 -4.05
CA ARG A 441 43.51 61.17 -2.78
C ARG A 441 44.92 60.93 -2.20
N THR A 442 45.41 59.69 -2.24
CA THR A 442 46.77 59.37 -1.79
C THR A 442 47.83 60.03 -2.67
N GLU A 443 47.64 60.04 -3.99
CA GLU A 443 48.53 60.70 -4.94
C GLU A 443 48.56 62.22 -4.71
N GLN A 444 47.40 62.84 -4.52
CA GLN A 444 47.32 64.28 -4.27
C GLN A 444 47.96 64.66 -2.93
N LYS A 445 47.80 63.82 -1.90
CA LYS A 445 48.48 64.00 -0.62
C LYS A 445 50.00 63.90 -0.78
N ALA A 446 50.48 62.90 -1.50
CA ALA A 446 51.91 62.72 -1.78
C ALA A 446 52.48 63.90 -2.60
N LYS A 447 51.75 64.40 -3.60
CA LYS A 447 52.15 65.60 -4.36
C LYS A 447 52.24 66.84 -3.46
N GLY A 448 51.24 67.06 -2.60
CA GLY A 448 51.26 68.17 -1.65
C GLY A 448 52.38 68.10 -0.63
N GLU A 449 52.71 66.89 -0.14
CA GLU A 449 53.87 66.66 0.73
C GLU A 449 55.20 66.92 0.00
N LEU A 450 55.33 66.45 -1.24
CA LEU A 450 56.52 66.68 -2.07
C LEU A 450 56.73 68.17 -2.40
N GLU A 451 55.67 68.91 -2.75
CA GLU A 451 55.76 70.36 -2.97
C GLU A 451 56.18 71.11 -1.71
N ARG A 452 55.60 70.77 -0.55
CA ARG A 452 56.03 71.33 0.74
C ARG A 452 57.50 71.04 1.01
N GLN A 453 57.95 69.81 0.75
CA GLN A 453 59.34 69.44 0.95
C GLN A 453 60.27 70.19 -0.01
N LYS A 454 59.88 70.40 -1.27
CA LYS A 454 60.63 71.22 -2.22
C LYS A 454 60.77 72.66 -1.75
N LEU A 455 59.66 73.29 -1.33
CA LEU A 455 59.67 74.67 -0.81
C LEU A 455 60.55 74.79 0.44
N GLN A 456 60.52 73.79 1.32
CA GLN A 456 61.39 73.75 2.50
C GLN A 456 62.87 73.66 2.10
N ASN A 457 63.20 72.76 1.17
CA ASN A 457 64.56 72.64 0.64
C ASN A 457 65.03 73.92 -0.06
N GLU A 458 64.17 74.58 -0.85
CA GLU A 458 64.47 75.85 -1.51
C GLU A 458 64.68 76.97 -0.49
N LYS A 459 63.87 77.02 0.57
CA LYS A 459 64.05 77.97 1.67
C LYS A 459 65.41 77.77 2.34
N GLU A 460 65.76 76.53 2.70
CA GLU A 460 67.05 76.20 3.32
C GLU A 460 68.23 76.51 2.38
N ALA A 461 68.07 76.24 1.08
CA ALA A 461 69.07 76.60 0.07
C ALA A 461 69.26 78.11 -0.07
N GLU A 462 68.18 78.90 -0.05
CA GLU A 462 68.25 80.36 -0.11
C GLU A 462 68.80 80.98 1.20
N GLU A 463 68.52 80.38 2.36
CA GLU A 463 69.15 80.77 3.64
C GLU A 463 70.67 80.57 3.57
N ALA A 464 71.14 79.38 3.15
CA ALA A 464 72.56 79.11 2.95
C ALA A 464 73.20 80.01 1.87
N ARG A 465 72.45 80.32 0.80
CA ARG A 465 72.91 81.21 -0.27
C ARG A 465 73.09 82.63 0.21
N LYS A 466 72.21 83.11 1.09
CA LYS A 466 72.35 84.42 1.75
C LYS A 466 73.62 84.47 2.59
N GLU A 467 73.88 83.47 3.42
CA GLU A 467 75.12 83.39 4.22
C GLU A 467 76.37 83.39 3.32
N LEU A 468 76.35 82.63 2.23
CA LEU A 468 77.45 82.61 1.26
C LEU A 468 77.65 83.97 0.59
N LEU A 469 76.58 84.67 0.23
CA LEU A 469 76.64 86.02 -0.34
C LEU A 469 77.19 87.05 0.67
N GLU A 470 76.82 86.94 1.94
CA GLU A 470 77.38 87.79 3.01
C GLU A 470 78.89 87.55 3.16
N LEU A 471 79.33 86.28 3.20
CA LEU A 471 80.74 85.92 3.24
C LEU A 471 81.51 86.37 2.00
N GLN A 472 80.91 86.25 0.80
CA GLN A 472 81.49 86.75 -0.44
C GLN A 472 81.62 88.28 -0.44
N ALA A 473 80.62 89.01 0.07
CA ALA A 473 80.68 90.45 0.20
C ALA A 473 81.78 90.89 1.18
N VAL A 474 81.93 90.19 2.31
CA VAL A 474 83.03 90.41 3.27
C VAL A 474 84.38 90.09 2.62
N ALA A 475 84.52 88.96 1.94
CA ALA A 475 85.75 88.59 1.24
C ALA A 475 86.12 89.60 0.16
N ALA A 476 85.15 90.06 -0.65
CA ALA A 476 85.36 91.09 -1.66
C ALA A 476 85.75 92.44 -1.04
N ALA A 477 85.17 92.81 0.10
CA ALA A 477 85.56 94.01 0.84
C ALA A 477 87.00 93.90 1.40
N VAL A 478 87.38 92.74 1.94
CA VAL A 478 88.76 92.46 2.41
C VAL A 478 89.75 92.46 1.25
N GLU A 479 89.40 91.85 0.12
CA GLU A 479 90.22 91.85 -1.09
C GLU A 479 90.43 93.27 -1.63
N SER A 480 89.35 94.05 -1.77
CA SER A 480 89.42 95.44 -2.24
C SER A 480 90.22 96.34 -1.30
N THR A 481 89.98 96.25 0.01
CA THR A 481 90.76 97.03 1.01
C THR A 481 92.21 96.55 1.10
N GLY A 482 92.46 95.25 0.95
CA GLY A 482 93.78 94.64 0.89
C GLY A 482 94.58 95.11 -0.33
N GLN A 483 93.98 95.09 -1.52
CA GLN A 483 94.57 95.63 -2.74
C GLN A 483 94.89 97.12 -2.60
N ALA A 484 93.93 97.93 -2.15
CA ALA A 484 94.14 99.37 -1.96
C ALA A 484 95.24 99.67 -0.93
N LYS A 485 95.33 98.90 0.16
CA LYS A 485 96.36 99.06 1.20
C LYS A 485 97.73 98.59 0.71
N ALA A 486 97.80 97.48 -0.04
CA ALA A 486 99.03 96.99 -0.65
C ALA A 486 99.58 97.97 -1.69
N GLU A 487 98.72 98.54 -2.56
CA GLU A 487 99.11 99.59 -3.49
C GLU A 487 99.59 100.86 -2.76
N ALA A 488 98.90 101.27 -1.70
CA ALA A 488 99.32 102.43 -0.89
C ALA A 488 100.67 102.20 -0.19
N GLN A 489 100.91 101.01 0.37
CA GLN A 489 102.19 100.66 0.99
C GLN A 489 103.32 100.54 -0.04
N TYR A 490 103.07 99.91 -1.19
CA TYR A 490 104.03 99.82 -2.29
C TYR A 490 104.47 101.22 -2.77
N ASN A 491 103.51 102.13 -2.96
CA ASN A 491 103.77 103.52 -3.34
C ASN A 491 104.51 104.32 -2.25
N PHE A 492 104.38 103.92 -0.98
CA PHE A 492 105.10 104.54 0.14
C PHE A 492 106.55 104.03 0.22
N THR A 493 106.78 102.72 0.07
CA THR A 493 108.13 102.12 0.12
C THR A 493 109.00 102.39 -1.10
N MET A 494 108.41 102.78 -2.24
CA MET A 494 109.15 103.21 -3.45
C MET A 494 109.58 104.69 -3.40
N LYS A 495 109.23 105.43 -2.34
CA LYS A 495 109.53 106.86 -2.16
C LYS A 495 110.69 107.15 -1.20
N ASP A 496 111.18 106.13 -0.49
CA ASP A 496 112.48 106.13 0.19
C ASP A 496 113.50 105.42 -0.69
#